data_AF-A0A7Z9S1C6-F1
#
_entry.id   AF-A0A7Z9S1C6-F1
#
_cell.length_a   1.000
_cell.length_b   1.000
_cell.length_c   1.000
_cell.angle_alpha   90.00
_cell.angle_beta   90.00
_cell.angle_gamma   90.00
#
_symmetry.space_group_name_H-M   'P 1'
#
loop_
_entity.id
_entity.type
_entity.pdbx_description
1 polymer ?
#
loop_
_entity_poly.entity_id
_entity_poly.type
_entity_poly.pdbx_seq_one_letter_code
_entity_poly.pdbx_strand_id
1 'polypeptide(L)'
;MYLSEAIRDPVHGLVRLERADLALIDSRPFQRLRLISQLGLTDRVYPGARHSRFEHALGTVEVTTRLLEEMRARLGLEGLLSPLSMATDEAHFHQLLRIARYVALLHDIGHPPFSHVTEKLLPEGGHEQMTRSLLDHPEISKPLTRCGEEIQSSVLRVLDPRDDELPENLRFVRSLVCGGFGADRMDYLLRDSHFLGVQYGNFDLPRILHTLLPVETDEGVRLGIERGGVLAAEGMQWARFSMFTQVYFHRTRRILDLHLIDFLREVIPGGRYPQDPEQYLRWEDSKVLGLLQQIQLDKEHAGYLDARRIMRREHHRATGDIVEGRDIDEVSQRLAVRMEELQRSDATLDPIADVVSAPPDLDAGAVLPVQDENGEVRKLGQVSALVGRLRVRPFGRIYCASKSVVSDQVF
;
A
#
# COMPACT_ATOMS: atom_id res chain seq x y z
N MET A 1 16.46 -11.39 -24.86
CA MET A 1 16.46 -10.87 -23.48
C MET A 1 17.07 -11.95 -22.58
N TYR A 2 18.27 -11.76 -22.04
CA TYR A 2 18.85 -12.73 -21.10
C TYR A 2 18.38 -12.35 -19.70
N LEU A 3 17.44 -13.12 -19.13
CA LEU A 3 17.15 -13.11 -17.69
C LEU A 3 18.47 -13.39 -16.98
N SER A 4 19.06 -12.39 -16.35
CA SER A 4 20.41 -12.54 -15.79
C SER A 4 20.38 -12.96 -14.33
N GLU A 5 19.30 -12.67 -13.60
CA GLU A 5 19.21 -12.94 -12.17
C GLU A 5 17.77 -13.30 -11.77
N ALA A 6 17.66 -14.19 -10.79
CA ALA A 6 16.39 -14.58 -10.19
C ALA A 6 16.55 -14.57 -8.67
N ILE A 7 15.60 -13.94 -7.99
CA ILE A 7 15.56 -13.86 -6.52
C ILE A 7 14.48 -14.83 -6.03
N ARG A 8 14.81 -15.62 -5.00
CA ARG A 8 13.83 -16.46 -4.33
C ARG A 8 12.85 -15.59 -3.55
N ASP A 9 11.56 -15.80 -3.78
CA ASP A 9 10.49 -15.12 -3.10
C ASP A 9 9.47 -16.17 -2.58
N PRO A 10 9.05 -16.09 -1.32
CA PRO A 10 8.17 -17.12 -0.73
C PRO A 10 6.72 -17.07 -1.24
N VAL A 11 6.30 -15.96 -1.85
CA VAL A 11 4.93 -15.75 -2.36
C VAL A 11 4.84 -16.16 -3.82
N HIS A 12 5.78 -15.70 -4.64
CA HIS A 12 5.77 -15.88 -6.10
C HIS A 12 6.76 -16.94 -6.59
N GLY A 13 7.54 -17.55 -5.70
CA GLY A 13 8.54 -18.57 -5.99
C GLY A 13 9.87 -17.97 -6.47
N LEU A 14 9.90 -17.43 -7.68
CA LEU A 14 11.06 -16.77 -8.27
C LEU A 14 10.65 -15.42 -8.87
N VAL A 15 11.29 -14.35 -8.43
CA VAL A 15 11.20 -13.02 -9.05
C VAL A 15 12.28 -12.92 -10.12
N ARG A 16 11.85 -12.71 -11.37
CA ARG A 16 12.73 -12.62 -12.54
C ARG A 16 13.16 -11.17 -12.79
N LEU A 17 14.48 -10.93 -12.82
CA LEU A 17 15.06 -9.60 -13.01
C LEU A 17 15.85 -9.47 -14.31
N GLU A 18 15.72 -8.31 -14.96
CA GLU A 18 16.61 -7.86 -16.03
C GLU A 18 17.84 -7.16 -15.46
N ARG A 19 18.97 -7.23 -16.16
CA ARG A 19 20.17 -6.44 -15.81
C ARG A 19 19.88 -4.95 -15.66
N ALA A 20 18.92 -4.43 -16.41
CA ALA A 20 18.55 -3.03 -16.39
C ALA A 20 17.87 -2.63 -15.06
N ASP A 21 17.18 -3.55 -14.39
CA ASP A 21 16.55 -3.30 -13.08
C ASP A 21 17.58 -3.16 -11.97
N LEU A 22 18.70 -3.89 -12.06
CA LEU A 22 19.69 -4.00 -10.98
C LEU A 22 20.25 -2.65 -10.56
N ALA A 23 20.48 -1.74 -11.51
CA ALA A 23 20.99 -0.40 -11.17
C ALA A 23 20.02 0.42 -10.31
N LEU A 24 18.70 0.22 -10.45
CA LEU A 24 17.71 0.83 -9.57
C LEU A 24 17.62 0.08 -8.25
N ILE A 25 17.61 -1.26 -8.30
CA ILE A 25 17.52 -2.11 -7.11
C ILE A 25 18.71 -1.90 -6.17
N ASP A 26 19.93 -1.78 -6.71
CA ASP A 26 21.16 -1.61 -5.94
C ASP A 26 21.36 -0.18 -5.41
N SER A 27 20.53 0.77 -5.84
CA SER A 27 20.60 2.16 -5.37
C SER A 27 20.28 2.26 -3.88
N ARG A 28 20.93 3.20 -3.18
CA ARG A 28 20.67 3.44 -1.75
C ARG A 28 19.20 3.76 -1.45
N PRO A 29 18.49 4.62 -2.24
CA PRO A 29 17.07 4.88 -2.00
C PRO A 29 16.19 3.64 -2.08
N PHE A 30 16.49 2.69 -2.98
CA PHE A 30 15.73 1.45 -3.10
C PHE A 30 16.12 0.43 -2.01
N GLN A 31 17.41 0.28 -1.72
CA GLN A 31 17.89 -0.62 -0.65
C GLN A 31 17.35 -0.23 0.74
N ARG A 32 17.07 1.07 0.97
CA ARG A 32 16.38 1.55 2.19
C ARG A 32 15.05 0.83 2.44
N LEU A 33 14.34 0.39 1.39
CA LEU A 33 13.07 -0.34 1.55
C LEU A 33 13.21 -1.67 2.32
N ARG A 34 14.42 -2.22 2.44
CA ARG A 34 14.69 -3.39 3.32
C ARG A 34 14.46 -3.09 4.79
N LEU A 35 14.59 -1.81 5.16
CA LEU A 35 14.54 -1.31 6.52
C LEU A 35 13.21 -0.59 6.82
N ILE A 36 12.21 -0.81 5.96
CA ILE A 36 10.85 -0.32 6.12
C ILE A 36 9.90 -1.51 6.03
N SER A 37 9.26 -1.83 7.15
CA SER A 37 8.26 -2.89 7.24
C SER A 37 7.03 -2.58 6.39
N GLN A 38 6.49 -3.59 5.71
CA GLN A 38 5.27 -3.43 4.90
C GLN A 38 4.07 -3.02 5.78
N LEU A 39 3.92 -3.64 6.95
CA LEU A 39 2.74 -3.52 7.81
C LEU A 39 2.98 -2.77 9.13
N GLY A 40 4.08 -2.00 9.22
CA GLY A 40 4.38 -1.21 10.41
C GLY A 40 4.41 -2.06 11.70
N LEU A 41 3.71 -1.61 12.75
CA LEU A 41 3.65 -2.29 14.05
C LEU A 41 2.72 -3.51 14.10
N THR A 42 2.30 -4.04 12.95
CA THR A 42 1.45 -5.25 12.89
C THR A 42 2.15 -6.47 13.49
N ASP A 43 3.49 -6.48 13.57
CA ASP A 43 4.28 -7.53 14.24
C ASP A 43 3.94 -7.69 15.73
N ARG A 44 3.35 -6.65 16.35
CA ARG A 44 2.90 -6.68 17.76
C ARG A 44 1.59 -7.44 17.97
N VAL A 45 0.87 -7.72 16.87
CA VAL A 45 -0.34 -8.53 16.82
C VAL A 45 -0.06 -9.88 16.15
N TYR A 46 0.59 -9.85 14.99
CA TYR A 46 0.95 -11.01 14.18
C TYR A 46 2.47 -11.11 14.09
N PRO A 47 3.14 -11.92 14.93
CA PRO A 47 4.61 -11.94 15.00
C PRO A 47 5.34 -12.21 13.68
N GLY A 48 4.67 -12.86 12.72
CA GLY A 48 5.17 -13.14 11.37
C GLY A 48 5.17 -11.95 10.40
N ALA A 49 4.54 -10.81 10.75
CA ALA A 49 4.51 -9.59 9.94
C ALA A 49 5.87 -8.87 9.89
N ARG A 50 6.87 -9.52 9.28
CA ARG A 50 8.27 -9.09 9.25
C ARG A 50 8.78 -8.76 7.86
N HIS A 51 7.95 -8.93 6.83
CA HIS A 51 8.27 -8.54 5.47
C HIS A 51 8.33 -7.03 5.31
N SER A 52 9.09 -6.60 4.32
CA SER A 52 9.48 -5.23 4.05
C SER A 52 8.96 -4.77 2.68
N ARG A 53 8.96 -3.46 2.46
CA ARG A 53 8.61 -2.86 1.16
C ARG A 53 9.53 -3.29 0.02
N PHE A 54 10.74 -3.76 0.34
CA PHE A 54 11.68 -4.26 -0.66
C PHE A 54 11.16 -5.53 -1.33
N GLU A 55 10.72 -6.52 -0.53
CA GLU A 55 10.21 -7.78 -1.11
C GLU A 55 8.88 -7.55 -1.81
N HIS A 56 8.06 -6.63 -1.30
CA HIS A 56 6.84 -6.18 -1.97
C HIS A 56 7.13 -5.58 -3.36
N ALA A 57 8.03 -4.60 -3.46
CA ALA A 57 8.40 -3.99 -4.74
C ALA A 57 8.91 -5.03 -5.76
N LEU A 58 9.73 -6.00 -5.32
CA LEU A 58 10.19 -7.10 -6.17
C LEU A 58 9.06 -8.03 -6.60
N GLY A 59 8.13 -8.36 -5.70
CA GLY A 59 6.96 -9.17 -6.04
C GLY A 59 6.02 -8.46 -7.01
N THR A 60 5.80 -7.16 -6.84
CA THR A 60 5.02 -6.32 -7.76
C THR A 60 5.62 -6.33 -9.17
N VAL A 61 6.96 -6.34 -9.30
CA VAL A 61 7.64 -6.52 -10.59
C VAL A 61 7.34 -7.88 -11.23
N GLU A 62 7.40 -8.97 -10.46
CA GLU A 62 7.11 -10.30 -10.99
C GLU A 62 5.65 -10.41 -11.43
N VAL A 63 4.70 -9.93 -10.62
CA VAL A 63 3.28 -9.92 -10.98
C VAL A 63 3.04 -9.09 -12.25
N THR A 64 3.62 -7.89 -12.33
CA THR A 64 3.54 -7.03 -13.53
C THR A 64 4.08 -7.72 -14.78
N THR A 65 5.20 -8.42 -14.64
CA THR A 65 5.84 -9.14 -15.74
C THR A 65 4.98 -10.29 -16.22
N ARG A 66 4.44 -11.09 -15.30
CA ARG A 66 3.53 -12.20 -15.62
C ARG A 66 2.26 -11.72 -16.29
N LEU A 67 1.70 -10.60 -15.85
CA LEU A 67 0.52 -10.00 -16.48
C LEU A 67 0.77 -9.68 -17.96
N LEU A 68 1.84 -8.95 -18.27
CA LEU A 68 2.16 -8.56 -19.65
C LEU A 68 2.57 -9.75 -20.51
N GLU A 69 3.33 -10.71 -19.97
CA GLU A 69 3.71 -11.93 -20.67
C GLU A 69 2.48 -12.80 -21.00
N GLU A 70 1.56 -12.98 -20.05
CA GLU A 70 0.33 -13.75 -20.25
C GLU A 70 -0.60 -13.07 -21.25
N MET A 71 -0.79 -11.75 -21.15
CA MET A 71 -1.55 -10.98 -22.14
C MET A 71 -0.95 -11.10 -23.54
N ARG A 72 0.37 -10.96 -23.68
CA ARG A 72 1.05 -11.16 -24.97
C ARG A 72 0.87 -12.58 -25.50
N ALA A 73 0.99 -13.60 -24.65
CA ALA A 73 0.85 -15.00 -25.06
C ALA A 73 -0.57 -15.32 -25.55
N ARG A 74 -1.58 -14.72 -24.90
CA ARG A 74 -3.00 -14.99 -25.16
C ARG A 74 -3.59 -14.12 -26.28
N LEU A 75 -3.23 -12.84 -26.32
CA LEU A 75 -3.78 -11.85 -27.26
C LEU A 75 -2.89 -11.62 -28.49
N GLY A 76 -1.64 -12.09 -28.45
CA GLY A 76 -0.61 -11.68 -29.39
C GLY A 76 -0.16 -10.22 -29.20
N LEU A 77 0.85 -9.80 -29.98
CA LEU A 77 1.32 -8.41 -29.95
C LEU A 77 0.24 -7.44 -30.43
N GLU A 78 -0.55 -7.83 -31.43
CA GLU A 78 -1.59 -6.98 -32.01
C GLU A 78 -2.71 -6.68 -30.99
N GLY A 79 -3.26 -7.71 -30.35
CA GLY A 79 -4.32 -7.54 -29.36
C GLY A 79 -3.87 -6.82 -28.09
N LEU A 80 -2.58 -6.92 -27.71
CA LEU A 80 -2.04 -6.20 -26.56
C LEU A 80 -1.66 -4.75 -26.89
N LEU A 81 -0.94 -4.50 -27.99
CA LEU A 81 -0.30 -3.20 -28.25
C LEU A 81 -1.16 -2.24 -29.08
N SER A 82 -2.03 -2.76 -29.96
CA SER A 82 -2.89 -1.89 -30.79
C SER A 82 -3.83 -1.02 -29.96
N PRO A 83 -4.51 -1.54 -28.91
CA PRO A 83 -5.33 -0.68 -28.05
C PRO A 83 -4.51 0.40 -27.34
N LEU A 84 -3.23 0.16 -27.09
CA LEU A 84 -2.32 1.08 -26.42
C LEU A 84 -1.75 2.16 -27.36
N SER A 85 -2.20 2.21 -28.62
CA SER A 85 -1.66 3.07 -29.68
C SER A 85 -0.15 2.89 -29.88
N MET A 86 0.35 1.67 -29.71
CA MET A 86 1.76 1.31 -29.92
C MET A 86 1.93 0.47 -31.17
N ALA A 87 3.10 0.54 -31.80
CA ALA A 87 3.41 -0.36 -32.91
C ALA A 87 3.48 -1.82 -32.41
N THR A 88 2.99 -2.75 -33.23
CA THR A 88 2.74 -4.14 -32.85
C THR A 88 3.98 -5.03 -33.06
N ASP A 89 5.11 -4.60 -32.50
CA ASP A 89 6.40 -5.30 -32.59
C ASP A 89 7.02 -5.63 -31.22
N GLU A 90 8.04 -6.48 -31.22
CA GLU A 90 8.75 -6.90 -30.01
C GLU A 90 9.45 -5.73 -29.29
N ALA A 91 9.92 -4.72 -30.02
CA ALA A 91 10.64 -3.59 -29.42
C ALA A 91 9.70 -2.77 -28.54
N HIS A 92 8.49 -2.48 -29.02
CA HIS A 92 7.46 -1.77 -28.30
C HIS A 92 6.89 -2.58 -27.13
N PHE A 93 6.75 -3.91 -27.27
CA PHE A 93 6.43 -4.76 -26.12
C PHE A 93 7.49 -4.66 -25.02
N HIS A 94 8.77 -4.76 -25.38
CA HIS A 94 9.87 -4.65 -24.40
C HIS A 94 9.96 -3.26 -23.77
N GLN A 95 9.61 -2.21 -24.52
CA GLN A 95 9.51 -0.85 -23.99
C GLN A 95 8.39 -0.74 -22.95
N LEU A 96 7.18 -1.21 -23.27
CA LEU A 96 6.03 -1.23 -22.35
C LEU A 96 6.36 -2.03 -21.08
N LEU A 97 6.94 -3.23 -21.24
CA LEU A 97 7.36 -4.08 -20.14
C LEU A 97 8.35 -3.37 -19.23
N ARG A 98 9.36 -2.71 -19.80
CA ARG A 98 10.37 -1.98 -19.01
C ARG A 98 9.77 -0.81 -18.24
N ILE A 99 8.90 -0.01 -18.87
CA ILE A 99 8.20 1.09 -18.20
C ILE A 99 7.38 0.53 -17.03
N ALA A 100 6.57 -0.51 -17.27
CA ALA A 100 5.73 -1.11 -16.24
C ALA A 100 6.55 -1.69 -15.07
N ARG A 101 7.67 -2.36 -15.35
CA ARG A 101 8.59 -2.89 -14.32
C ARG A 101 9.22 -1.77 -13.48
N TYR A 102 9.63 -0.65 -14.09
CA TYR A 102 10.20 0.47 -13.34
C TYR A 102 9.17 1.20 -12.50
N VAL A 103 7.94 1.35 -12.99
CA VAL A 103 6.81 1.84 -12.19
C VAL A 103 6.57 0.89 -11.00
N ALA A 104 6.53 -0.43 -11.24
CA ALA A 104 6.38 -1.44 -10.19
C ALA A 104 7.50 -1.40 -9.14
N LEU A 105 8.76 -1.20 -9.53
CA LEU A 105 9.87 -1.02 -8.58
C LEU A 105 9.68 0.24 -7.74
N LEU A 106 9.38 1.37 -8.38
CA LEU A 106 9.54 2.69 -7.77
C LEU A 106 8.27 3.25 -7.12
N HIS A 107 7.09 2.63 -7.32
CA HIS A 107 5.82 3.16 -6.81
C HIS A 107 5.85 3.48 -5.31
N ASP A 108 6.53 2.63 -4.54
CA ASP A 108 6.59 2.68 -3.08
C ASP A 108 7.85 3.32 -2.50
N ILE A 109 8.76 3.84 -3.34
CA ILE A 109 10.08 4.33 -2.89
C ILE A 109 9.98 5.52 -1.92
N GLY A 110 8.89 6.29 -2.02
CA GLY A 110 8.58 7.43 -1.17
C GLY A 110 8.04 7.08 0.21
N HIS A 111 7.80 5.81 0.54
CA HIS A 111 7.17 5.48 1.83
C HIS A 111 8.03 5.80 3.06
N PRO A 112 7.40 6.28 4.15
CA PRO A 112 8.08 6.58 5.41
C PRO A 112 8.21 5.31 6.27
N PRO A 113 9.01 5.39 7.35
CA PRO A 113 9.07 4.33 8.36
C PRO A 113 7.68 3.93 8.86
N PHE A 114 7.46 2.64 9.09
CA PHE A 114 6.17 2.05 9.44
C PHE A 114 5.04 2.35 8.43
N SER A 115 5.40 2.61 7.18
CA SER A 115 4.46 2.58 6.04
C SER A 115 3.31 3.59 6.20
N HIS A 116 2.09 3.24 5.81
CA HIS A 116 0.94 4.15 5.82
C HIS A 116 0.61 4.75 7.21
N VAL A 117 1.13 4.16 8.30
CA VAL A 117 0.87 4.65 9.65
C VAL A 117 1.37 6.08 9.83
N THR A 118 2.58 6.37 9.34
CA THR A 118 3.25 7.65 9.58
C THR A 118 3.12 8.60 8.39
N GLU A 119 2.32 8.24 7.39
CA GLU A 119 2.07 9.03 6.19
C GLU A 119 1.51 10.42 6.52
N LYS A 120 0.72 10.54 7.59
CA LYS A 120 0.20 11.83 8.09
C LYS A 120 1.29 12.81 8.54
N LEU A 121 2.50 12.31 8.80
CA LEU A 121 3.66 13.09 9.20
C LEU A 121 4.53 13.48 7.99
N LEU A 122 4.20 13.00 6.79
CA LEU A 122 4.84 13.50 5.58
C LEU A 122 4.42 14.97 5.32
N PRO A 123 5.24 15.69 4.54
CA PRO A 123 4.84 16.96 3.93
C PRO A 123 3.59 16.83 3.04
N GLU A 124 3.06 17.97 2.58
CA GLU A 124 1.92 17.98 1.65
C GLU A 124 2.18 17.10 0.42
N GLY A 125 1.15 16.36 -0.01
CA GLY A 125 1.25 15.41 -1.12
C GLY A 125 1.67 13.99 -0.73
N GLY A 126 1.93 13.72 0.56
CA GLY A 126 2.09 12.35 1.08
C GLY A 126 3.27 11.59 0.48
N HIS A 127 3.16 10.26 0.43
CA HIS A 127 4.24 9.42 -0.06
C HIS A 127 4.45 9.55 -1.57
N GLU A 128 3.39 9.85 -2.34
CA GLU A 128 3.46 10.04 -3.80
C GLU A 128 4.35 11.25 -4.16
N GLN A 129 4.18 12.38 -3.45
CA GLN A 129 5.03 13.55 -3.64
C GLN A 129 6.49 13.27 -3.23
N MET A 130 6.70 12.47 -2.18
CA MET A 130 8.04 12.04 -1.78
C MET A 130 8.66 11.08 -2.80
N THR A 131 7.88 10.15 -3.37
CA THR A 131 8.29 9.29 -4.49
C THR A 131 8.79 10.18 -5.62
N ARG A 132 8.03 11.19 -6.05
CA ARG A 132 8.45 12.14 -7.09
C ARG A 132 9.78 12.82 -6.75
N SER A 133 9.93 13.32 -5.53
CA SER A 133 11.19 13.96 -5.11
C SER A 133 12.39 13.01 -5.10
N LEU A 134 12.17 11.71 -4.81
CA LEU A 134 13.20 10.68 -4.87
C LEU A 134 13.53 10.24 -6.30
N LEU A 135 12.62 10.38 -7.26
CA LEU A 135 12.91 10.10 -8.67
C LEU A 135 13.98 11.03 -9.25
N ASP A 136 14.09 12.25 -8.72
CA ASP A 136 15.14 13.21 -9.10
C ASP A 136 16.50 12.88 -8.46
N HIS A 137 16.54 12.01 -7.44
CA HIS A 137 17.77 11.64 -6.74
C HIS A 137 18.79 11.03 -7.72
N PRO A 138 20.08 11.41 -7.70
CA PRO A 138 21.06 10.98 -8.71
C PRO A 138 21.24 9.47 -8.85
N GLU A 139 21.04 8.71 -7.77
CA GLU A 139 21.10 7.23 -7.80
C GLU A 139 19.87 6.58 -8.46
N ILE A 140 18.78 7.32 -8.69
CA ILE A 140 17.57 6.87 -9.38
C ILE A 140 17.49 7.46 -10.79
N SER A 141 17.67 8.78 -10.90
CA SER A 141 17.58 9.48 -12.18
C SER A 141 18.64 9.01 -13.19
N LYS A 142 19.90 8.80 -12.77
CA LYS A 142 20.97 8.35 -13.68
C LYS A 142 20.69 6.97 -14.30
N PRO A 143 20.32 5.92 -13.55
CA PRO A 143 19.89 4.66 -14.14
C PRO A 143 18.72 4.79 -15.11
N LEU A 144 17.70 5.60 -14.78
CA LEU A 144 16.55 5.83 -15.67
C LEU A 144 16.97 6.50 -16.97
N THR A 145 17.78 7.57 -16.91
CA THR A 145 18.28 8.27 -18.11
C THR A 145 19.11 7.34 -19.01
N ARG A 146 19.91 6.43 -18.44
CA ARG A 146 20.68 5.44 -19.23
C ARG A 146 19.79 4.47 -20.00
N CYS A 147 18.54 4.29 -19.59
CA CYS A 147 17.57 3.45 -20.31
C CYS A 147 16.91 4.19 -21.47
N GLY A 148 17.04 5.52 -21.55
CA GLY A 148 16.47 6.39 -22.58
C GLY A 148 15.53 7.45 -22.00
N GLU A 149 15.55 8.64 -22.59
CA GLU A 149 14.75 9.79 -22.15
C GLU A 149 13.25 9.50 -22.17
N GLU A 150 12.78 8.75 -23.16
CA GLU A 150 11.37 8.36 -23.29
C GLU A 150 10.92 7.44 -22.15
N ILE A 151 11.76 6.48 -21.74
CA ILE A 151 11.48 5.59 -20.60
C ILE A 151 11.44 6.40 -19.32
N GLN A 152 12.44 7.27 -19.11
CA GLN A 152 12.48 8.15 -17.94
C GLN A 152 11.22 9.00 -17.86
N SER A 153 10.88 9.71 -18.94
CA SER A 153 9.68 10.56 -19.01
C SER A 153 8.42 9.75 -18.71
N SER A 154 8.27 8.56 -19.32
CA SER A 154 7.13 7.68 -19.12
C SER A 154 6.96 7.25 -17.65
N VAL A 155 8.04 6.82 -17.00
CA VAL A 155 8.02 6.40 -15.58
C VAL A 155 7.64 7.58 -14.68
N LEU A 156 8.25 8.76 -14.89
CA LEU A 156 7.95 9.96 -14.11
C LEU A 156 6.47 10.38 -14.24
N ARG A 157 5.93 10.33 -15.46
CA ARG A 157 4.52 10.66 -15.73
C ARG A 157 3.56 9.67 -15.08
N VAL A 158 3.82 8.37 -15.20
CA VAL A 158 2.97 7.34 -14.59
C VAL A 158 2.93 7.47 -13.06
N LEU A 159 4.08 7.77 -12.44
CA LEU A 159 4.21 7.92 -10.98
C LEU A 159 3.78 9.29 -10.45
N ASP A 160 3.48 10.28 -11.29
CA ASP A 160 2.87 11.53 -10.83
C ASP A 160 1.34 11.37 -10.75
N PRO A 161 0.74 11.33 -9.55
CA PRO A 161 -0.71 11.21 -9.38
C PRO A 161 -1.50 12.39 -9.96
N ARG A 162 -0.83 13.53 -10.24
CA ARG A 162 -1.45 14.75 -10.79
C ARG A 162 -1.46 14.79 -12.32
N ASP A 163 -0.74 13.89 -12.99
CA ASP A 163 -0.75 13.82 -14.45
C ASP A 163 -1.95 12.99 -14.91
N ASP A 164 -3.07 13.64 -15.18
CA ASP A 164 -4.31 12.99 -15.67
C ASP A 164 -4.33 12.81 -17.20
N GLU A 165 -3.43 13.49 -17.91
CA GLU A 165 -3.35 13.55 -19.37
C GLU A 165 -2.36 12.52 -19.95
N LEU A 166 -2.40 11.29 -19.42
CA LEU A 166 -1.57 10.20 -19.91
C LEU A 166 -2.00 9.69 -21.30
N PRO A 167 -1.05 9.38 -22.20
CA PRO A 167 -1.36 8.61 -23.41
C PRO A 167 -1.81 7.19 -23.05
N GLU A 168 -2.48 6.51 -23.98
CA GLU A 168 -3.16 5.22 -23.76
C GLU A 168 -2.27 4.15 -23.13
N ASN A 169 -1.04 4.00 -23.64
CA ASN A 169 -0.06 3.07 -23.10
C ASN A 169 0.31 3.36 -21.63
N LEU A 170 0.52 4.63 -21.26
CA LEU A 170 0.90 5.00 -19.89
C LEU A 170 -0.30 4.94 -18.94
N ARG A 171 -1.49 5.30 -19.41
CA ARG A 171 -2.74 5.16 -18.66
C ARG A 171 -3.02 3.70 -18.32
N PHE A 172 -2.82 2.81 -19.29
CA PHE A 172 -2.86 1.38 -19.09
C PHE A 172 -1.81 0.92 -18.06
N VAL A 173 -0.54 1.33 -18.18
CA VAL A 173 0.51 0.98 -17.20
C VAL A 173 0.15 1.44 -15.78
N ARG A 174 -0.36 2.67 -15.62
CA ARG A 174 -0.79 3.17 -14.30
C ARG A 174 -1.88 2.27 -13.71
N SER A 175 -2.87 1.87 -14.52
CA SER A 175 -3.93 0.96 -14.08
C SER A 175 -3.44 -0.48 -13.82
N LEU A 176 -2.44 -0.94 -14.58
CA LEU A 176 -1.84 -2.27 -14.48
C LEU A 176 -1.04 -2.43 -13.19
N VAL A 177 -0.34 -1.38 -12.75
CA VAL A 177 0.53 -1.45 -11.57
C VAL A 177 -0.18 -0.90 -10.33
N CYS A 178 -0.65 0.35 -10.40
CA CYS A 178 -1.17 1.10 -9.24
C CYS A 178 -2.71 1.09 -9.16
N GLY A 179 -3.40 0.50 -10.13
CA GLY A 179 -4.85 0.52 -10.23
C GLY A 179 -5.58 -0.36 -9.19
N GLY A 180 -6.91 -0.32 -9.23
CA GLY A 180 -7.77 -1.05 -8.29
C GLY A 180 -7.57 -2.57 -8.25
N PHE A 181 -7.13 -3.13 -9.38
CA PHE A 181 -6.74 -4.52 -9.59
C PHE A 181 -5.29 -4.60 -10.09
N GLY A 182 -4.47 -3.60 -9.77
CA GLY A 182 -3.08 -3.55 -10.22
C GLY A 182 -2.19 -4.55 -9.50
N ALA A 183 -0.99 -4.74 -10.05
CA ALA A 183 0.02 -5.65 -9.54
C ALA A 183 0.43 -5.36 -8.09
N ASP A 184 0.44 -4.09 -7.65
CA ASP A 184 0.70 -3.69 -6.25
C ASP A 184 -0.27 -4.43 -5.30
N ARG A 185 -1.57 -4.28 -5.55
CA ARG A 185 -2.62 -4.91 -4.75
C ARG A 185 -2.58 -6.43 -4.79
N MET A 186 -2.26 -6.99 -5.96
CA MET A 186 -2.13 -8.44 -6.09
C MET A 186 -0.98 -8.99 -5.24
N ASP A 187 0.18 -8.30 -5.24
CA ASP A 187 1.32 -8.72 -4.42
C ASP A 187 1.00 -8.60 -2.94
N TYR A 188 0.65 -7.42 -2.44
CA TYR A 188 0.56 -7.23 -0.99
C TYR A 188 -0.54 -8.09 -0.38
N LEU A 189 -1.67 -8.32 -1.06
CA LEU A 189 -2.74 -9.16 -0.51
C LEU A 189 -2.26 -10.60 -0.28
N LEU A 190 -1.57 -11.17 -1.26
CA LEU A 190 -1.00 -12.52 -1.16
C LEU A 190 0.16 -12.57 -0.17
N ARG A 191 1.04 -11.57 -0.21
CA ARG A 191 2.23 -11.47 0.65
C ARG A 191 1.85 -11.28 2.11
N ASP A 192 0.98 -10.33 2.41
CA ASP A 192 0.50 -10.09 3.76
C ASP A 192 -0.19 -11.36 4.29
N SER A 193 -1.08 -11.96 3.51
CA SER A 193 -1.74 -13.22 3.87
C SER A 193 -0.74 -14.32 4.24
N HIS A 194 0.29 -14.49 3.40
CA HIS A 194 1.36 -15.47 3.60
C HIS A 194 2.14 -15.23 4.91
N PHE A 195 2.70 -14.03 5.10
CA PHE A 195 3.55 -13.72 6.27
C PHE A 195 2.77 -13.63 7.58
N LEU A 196 1.48 -13.27 7.53
CA LEU A 196 0.61 -13.25 8.69
C LEU A 196 0.08 -14.65 9.07
N GLY A 197 0.19 -15.63 8.17
CA GLY A 197 -0.38 -16.97 8.36
C GLY A 197 -1.91 -16.98 8.34
N VAL A 198 -2.53 -16.05 7.61
CA VAL A 198 -3.99 -15.97 7.44
C VAL A 198 -4.39 -16.42 6.04
N GLN A 199 -5.68 -16.64 5.81
CA GLN A 199 -6.21 -17.01 4.50
C GLN A 199 -7.04 -15.88 3.86
N TYR A 200 -7.17 -14.75 4.56
CA TYR A 200 -8.05 -13.65 4.17
C TYR A 200 -7.64 -12.97 2.87
N GLY A 201 -6.33 -12.92 2.55
CA GLY A 201 -5.82 -12.24 1.36
C GLY A 201 -5.68 -13.13 0.13
N ASN A 202 -6.08 -14.40 0.22
CA ASN A 202 -5.90 -15.36 -0.87
C ASN A 202 -7.00 -15.22 -1.94
N PHE A 203 -6.59 -15.20 -3.20
CA PHE A 203 -7.48 -15.20 -4.37
C PHE A 203 -6.80 -15.95 -5.54
N ASP A 204 -7.56 -16.26 -6.58
CA ASP A 204 -7.09 -17.01 -7.75
C ASP A 204 -6.29 -16.12 -8.72
N LEU A 205 -5.03 -15.84 -8.35
CA LEU A 205 -4.11 -15.08 -9.19
C LEU A 205 -3.93 -15.72 -10.59
N PRO A 206 -3.71 -17.03 -10.75
CA PRO A 206 -3.63 -17.65 -12.08
C PRO A 206 -4.85 -17.35 -12.98
N ARG A 207 -6.06 -17.38 -12.43
CA ARG A 207 -7.27 -17.04 -13.19
C ARG A 207 -7.34 -15.56 -13.55
N ILE A 208 -6.92 -14.66 -12.66
CA ILE A 208 -6.84 -13.22 -12.94
C ILE A 208 -5.82 -12.95 -14.06
N LEU A 209 -4.61 -13.51 -13.97
CA LEU A 209 -3.57 -13.38 -15.00
C LEU A 209 -4.11 -13.77 -16.38
N HIS A 210 -4.84 -14.89 -16.45
CA HIS A 210 -5.37 -15.42 -17.70
C HIS A 210 -6.57 -14.65 -18.28
N THR A 211 -7.17 -13.72 -17.53
CA THR A 211 -8.42 -13.04 -17.94
C THR A 211 -8.33 -11.53 -18.02
N LEU A 212 -7.20 -10.93 -17.62
CA LEU A 212 -6.98 -9.48 -17.77
C LEU A 212 -6.52 -9.10 -19.18
N LEU A 213 -6.92 -7.92 -19.64
CA LEU A 213 -6.64 -7.37 -20.97
C LEU A 213 -6.74 -5.84 -20.99
N PRO A 214 -6.13 -5.15 -21.98
CA PRO A 214 -6.43 -3.75 -22.23
C PRO A 214 -7.88 -3.59 -22.74
N VAL A 215 -8.62 -2.67 -22.13
CA VAL A 215 -10.02 -2.36 -22.49
C VAL A 215 -10.15 -0.86 -22.71
N GLU A 216 -10.71 -0.48 -23.86
CA GLU A 216 -11.08 0.90 -24.17
C GLU A 216 -12.30 1.33 -23.35
N THR A 217 -12.24 2.51 -22.75
CA THR A 217 -13.31 3.09 -21.94
C THR A 217 -13.47 4.56 -22.29
N ASP A 218 -14.55 5.19 -21.80
CA ASP A 218 -14.77 6.64 -21.96
C ASP A 218 -13.62 7.49 -21.37
N GLU A 219 -12.82 6.93 -20.47
CA GLU A 219 -11.69 7.59 -19.81
C GLU A 219 -10.33 7.14 -20.38
N GLY A 220 -10.32 6.53 -21.57
CA GLY A 220 -9.15 5.93 -22.22
C GLY A 220 -8.98 4.45 -21.90
N VAL A 221 -7.89 3.87 -22.41
CA VAL A 221 -7.56 2.46 -22.31
C VAL A 221 -7.00 2.14 -20.92
N ARG A 222 -7.55 1.08 -20.33
CA ARG A 222 -7.24 0.66 -18.96
C ARG A 222 -7.13 -0.85 -18.86
N LEU A 223 -6.58 -1.31 -17.75
CA LEU A 223 -6.69 -2.69 -17.33
C LEU A 223 -8.17 -3.03 -17.12
N GLY A 224 -8.68 -3.97 -17.91
CA GLY A 224 -9.98 -4.59 -17.73
C GLY A 224 -9.85 -6.10 -17.58
N ILE A 225 -10.99 -6.76 -17.42
CA ILE A 225 -11.11 -8.21 -17.29
C ILE A 225 -12.17 -8.75 -18.24
N GLU A 226 -11.96 -9.94 -18.76
CA GLU A 226 -12.99 -10.66 -19.51
C GLU A 226 -14.15 -11.09 -18.60
N ARG A 227 -15.35 -11.21 -19.17
CA ARG A 227 -16.53 -11.76 -18.49
C ARG A 227 -16.23 -13.08 -17.75
N GLY A 228 -15.40 -13.94 -18.35
CA GLY A 228 -15.00 -15.22 -17.74
C GLY A 228 -14.11 -15.10 -16.50
N GLY A 229 -13.53 -13.92 -16.24
CA GLY A 229 -12.68 -13.63 -15.07
C GLY A 229 -13.42 -13.00 -13.89
N VAL A 230 -14.71 -12.66 -14.03
CA VAL A 230 -15.48 -11.92 -13.02
C VAL A 230 -15.42 -12.57 -11.63
N LEU A 231 -15.60 -13.89 -11.52
CA LEU A 231 -15.53 -14.58 -10.22
C LEU A 231 -14.16 -14.46 -9.54
N ALA A 232 -13.08 -14.45 -10.31
CA ALA A 232 -11.73 -14.28 -9.76
C ALA A 232 -11.51 -12.84 -9.27
N ALA A 233 -12.02 -11.85 -10.00
CA ALA A 233 -12.02 -10.45 -9.56
C ALA A 233 -12.90 -10.23 -8.31
N GLU A 234 -14.06 -10.87 -8.21
CA GLU A 234 -14.87 -10.88 -6.99
C GLU A 234 -14.09 -11.46 -5.81
N GLY A 235 -13.37 -12.56 -6.02
CA GLY A 235 -12.50 -13.18 -5.03
C GLY A 235 -11.40 -12.23 -4.53
N MET A 236 -10.73 -11.50 -5.42
CA MET A 236 -9.72 -10.50 -5.04
C MET A 236 -10.34 -9.35 -4.22
N GLN A 237 -11.53 -8.87 -4.59
CA GLN A 237 -12.20 -7.83 -3.79
C GLN A 237 -12.66 -8.34 -2.43
N TRP A 238 -13.13 -9.58 -2.34
CA TRP A 238 -13.42 -10.22 -1.06
C TRP A 238 -12.15 -10.35 -0.21
N ALA A 239 -11.03 -10.72 -0.82
CA ALA A 239 -9.75 -10.84 -0.15
C ALA A 239 -9.30 -9.50 0.44
N ARG A 240 -9.36 -8.43 -0.37
CA ARG A 240 -9.11 -7.05 0.09
C ARG A 240 -10.02 -6.67 1.25
N PHE A 241 -11.33 -6.86 1.10
CA PHE A 241 -12.30 -6.55 2.15
C PHE A 241 -11.97 -7.28 3.48
N SER A 242 -11.65 -8.56 3.38
CA SER A 242 -11.31 -9.41 4.53
C SER A 242 -10.00 -8.96 5.20
N MET A 243 -8.96 -8.64 4.41
CA MET A 243 -7.69 -8.14 4.93
C MET A 243 -7.86 -6.80 5.67
N PHE A 244 -8.63 -5.86 5.12
CA PHE A 244 -8.92 -4.60 5.81
C PHE A 244 -9.65 -4.82 7.13
N THR A 245 -10.72 -5.61 7.11
CA THR A 245 -11.57 -5.78 8.30
C THR A 245 -10.91 -6.60 9.40
N GLN A 246 -10.12 -7.62 9.05
CA GLN A 246 -9.51 -8.53 10.02
C GLN A 246 -8.10 -8.10 10.46
N VAL A 247 -7.30 -7.57 9.55
CA VAL A 247 -5.87 -7.27 9.79
C VAL A 247 -5.65 -5.77 9.91
N TYR A 248 -5.89 -5.01 8.85
CA TYR A 248 -5.49 -3.60 8.82
C TYR A 248 -6.28 -2.75 9.83
N PHE A 249 -7.52 -3.11 10.12
CA PHE A 249 -8.35 -2.46 11.14
C PHE A 249 -8.37 -3.18 12.50
N HIS A 250 -7.40 -4.09 12.73
CA HIS A 250 -7.28 -4.76 14.01
C HIS A 250 -7.07 -3.75 15.15
N ARG A 251 -7.93 -3.80 16.17
CA ARG A 251 -7.99 -2.83 17.28
C ARG A 251 -6.64 -2.55 17.94
N THR A 252 -5.85 -3.60 18.20
CA THR A 252 -4.53 -3.45 18.85
C THR A 252 -3.52 -2.78 17.94
N ARG A 253 -3.58 -3.03 16.62
CA ARG A 253 -2.71 -2.37 15.65
C ARG A 253 -3.06 -0.88 15.56
N ARG A 254 -4.36 -0.56 15.48
CA ARG A 254 -4.86 0.82 15.41
C ARG A 254 -4.42 1.69 16.58
N ILE A 255 -4.48 1.20 17.82
CA ILE A 255 -4.02 1.99 18.98
C ILE A 255 -2.51 2.17 19.00
N LEU A 256 -1.74 1.17 18.56
CA LEU A 256 -0.29 1.28 18.43
C LEU A 256 0.10 2.30 17.35
N ASP A 257 -0.64 2.36 16.25
CA ASP A 257 -0.47 3.38 15.21
C ASP A 257 -0.65 4.80 15.77
N LEU A 258 -1.68 5.02 16.60
CA LEU A 258 -1.92 6.33 17.24
C LEU A 258 -0.75 6.73 18.13
N HIS A 259 -0.30 5.82 19.01
CA HIS A 259 0.88 6.07 19.85
C HIS A 259 2.14 6.32 19.04
N LEU A 260 2.33 5.63 17.90
CA LEU A 260 3.49 5.84 17.05
C LEU A 260 3.47 7.23 16.39
N ILE A 261 2.30 7.67 15.93
CA ILE A 261 2.13 9.00 15.35
C ILE A 261 2.44 10.07 16.39
N ASP A 262 1.89 9.96 17.60
CA ASP A 262 2.11 10.95 18.66
C ASP A 262 3.57 10.96 19.13
N PHE A 263 4.18 9.79 19.31
CA PHE A 263 5.61 9.67 19.58
C PHE A 263 6.47 10.38 18.51
N LEU A 264 6.19 10.14 17.23
CA LEU A 264 6.98 10.73 16.14
C LEU A 264 6.76 12.23 15.99
N ARG A 265 5.58 12.76 16.33
CA ARG A 265 5.35 14.22 16.38
C ARG A 265 6.26 14.92 17.38
N GLU A 266 6.51 14.30 18.52
CA GLU A 266 7.40 14.83 19.55
C GLU A 266 8.89 14.69 19.17
N VAL A 267 9.25 13.62 18.45
CA VAL A 267 10.65 13.29 18.18
C VAL A 267 11.18 13.92 16.89
N ILE A 268 10.33 14.06 15.87
CA ILE A 268 10.74 14.67 14.60
C ILE A 268 10.70 16.20 14.77
N PRO A 269 11.77 16.94 14.43
CA PRO A 269 11.74 18.39 14.47
C PRO A 269 10.58 18.98 13.65
N GLY A 270 9.72 19.77 14.28
CA GLY A 270 8.52 20.32 13.66
C GLY A 270 7.38 19.30 13.44
N GLY A 271 7.51 18.09 13.99
CA GLY A 271 6.51 17.02 13.96
C GLY A 271 6.24 16.42 12.59
N ARG A 272 7.12 16.66 11.60
CA ARG A 272 6.98 16.19 10.22
C ARG A 272 8.29 15.74 9.62
N TYR A 273 8.25 14.70 8.79
CA TYR A 273 9.44 14.22 8.09
C TYR A 273 10.05 15.31 7.19
N PRO A 274 11.39 15.29 6.99
CA PRO A 274 12.06 16.23 6.11
C PRO A 274 11.52 16.18 4.67
N GLN A 275 11.41 17.35 4.02
CA GLN A 275 11.12 17.47 2.59
C GLN A 275 12.36 17.20 1.73
N ASP A 276 13.55 17.51 2.24
CA ASP A 276 14.80 17.25 1.55
C ASP A 276 15.03 15.73 1.43
N PRO A 277 15.16 15.19 0.20
CA PRO A 277 15.29 13.75 -0.02
C PRO A 277 16.48 13.11 0.73
N GLU A 278 17.60 13.81 0.84
CA GLU A 278 18.80 13.30 1.51
C GLU A 278 18.62 13.16 3.02
N GLN A 279 17.95 14.13 3.65
CA GLN A 279 17.56 14.03 5.06
C GLN A 279 16.45 12.99 5.26
N TYR A 280 15.49 12.91 4.34
CA TYR A 280 14.40 11.95 4.39
C TYR A 280 14.89 10.50 4.35
N LEU A 281 15.83 10.19 3.46
CA LEU A 281 16.42 8.85 3.31
C LEU A 281 17.12 8.33 4.57
N ARG A 282 17.40 9.19 5.56
CA ARG A 282 17.96 8.79 6.86
C ARG A 282 16.89 8.30 7.85
N TRP A 283 15.62 8.26 7.46
CA TRP A 283 14.53 7.76 8.27
C TRP A 283 14.09 6.39 7.79
N GLU A 284 14.22 5.41 8.67
CA GLU A 284 13.89 3.99 8.49
C GLU A 284 13.41 3.42 9.83
N ASP A 285 12.80 2.24 9.83
CA ASP A 285 12.21 1.65 11.04
C ASP A 285 13.26 1.44 12.13
N SER A 286 14.48 1.07 11.74
CA SER A 286 15.62 0.85 12.66
C SER A 286 15.91 2.10 13.51
N LYS A 287 15.92 3.29 12.90
CA LYS A 287 16.17 4.57 13.56
C LYS A 287 15.07 4.89 14.56
N VAL A 288 13.82 4.73 14.14
CA VAL A 288 12.66 5.00 15.00
C VAL A 288 12.60 4.00 16.16
N LEU A 289 12.89 2.72 15.93
CA LEU A 289 13.00 1.72 16.98
C LEU A 289 14.13 2.04 17.97
N GLY A 290 15.27 2.53 17.49
CA GLY A 290 16.36 3.02 18.35
C GLY A 290 15.92 4.20 19.23
N LEU A 291 15.18 5.15 18.65
CA LEU A 291 14.60 6.28 19.39
C LEU A 291 13.59 5.81 20.44
N LEU A 292 12.69 4.88 20.09
CA LEU A 292 11.76 4.27 21.04
C LEU A 292 12.49 3.56 22.19
N GLN A 293 13.61 2.88 21.90
CA GLN A 293 14.43 2.21 22.91
C GLN A 293 15.10 3.17 23.89
N GLN A 294 15.53 4.33 23.40
CA GLN A 294 16.16 5.35 24.25
C GLN A 294 15.11 6.11 25.07
N ILE A 295 14.07 6.62 24.41
CA ILE A 295 13.08 7.51 25.01
C ILE A 295 12.17 6.78 26.00
N GLN A 296 11.95 5.46 25.87
CA GLN A 296 11.20 4.71 26.90
C GLN A 296 11.87 4.70 28.29
N LEU A 297 13.12 5.16 28.40
CA LEU A 297 13.88 5.26 29.65
C LEU A 297 14.02 6.71 30.16
N ASP A 298 13.65 7.70 29.34
CA ASP A 298 13.78 9.13 29.67
C ASP A 298 12.43 9.71 30.10
N LYS A 299 12.17 9.76 31.41
CA LYS A 299 10.90 10.22 31.99
C LYS A 299 10.57 11.69 31.68
N GLU A 300 11.58 12.50 31.33
CA GLU A 300 11.41 13.94 31.08
C GLU A 300 11.06 14.22 29.60
N HIS A 301 11.26 13.25 28.71
CA HIS A 301 10.95 13.40 27.30
C HIS A 301 9.45 13.28 27.04
N ALA A 302 8.88 14.18 26.22
CA ALA A 302 7.44 14.21 25.91
C ALA A 302 6.91 12.86 25.35
N GLY A 303 7.67 12.23 24.45
CA GLY A 303 7.37 10.90 23.91
C GLY A 303 7.57 9.68 24.85
N TYR A 304 7.96 9.87 26.12
CA TYR A 304 8.25 8.78 27.06
C TYR A 304 7.11 7.74 27.17
N LEU A 305 5.87 8.22 27.35
CA LEU A 305 4.71 7.36 27.55
C LEU A 305 4.39 6.53 26.31
N ASP A 306 4.36 7.15 25.13
CA ASP A 306 4.07 6.46 23.89
C ASP A 306 5.16 5.44 23.54
N ALA A 307 6.42 5.76 23.82
CA ALA A 307 7.52 4.81 23.67
C ALA A 307 7.32 3.56 24.54
N ARG A 308 6.93 3.73 25.82
CA ARG A 308 6.62 2.59 26.70
C ARG A 308 5.39 1.81 26.26
N ARG A 309 4.32 2.51 25.87
CA ARG A 309 3.07 1.90 25.38
C ARG A 309 3.33 0.96 24.20
N ILE A 310 4.22 1.36 23.30
CA ILE A 310 4.64 0.54 22.15
C ILE A 310 5.61 -0.58 22.58
N MET A 311 6.68 -0.24 23.30
CA MET A 311 7.80 -1.17 23.55
C MET A 311 7.49 -2.23 24.62
N ARG A 312 6.66 -1.90 25.61
CA ARG A 312 6.34 -2.76 26.77
C ARG A 312 4.92 -3.31 26.76
N ARG A 313 4.17 -3.08 25.68
CA ARG A 313 2.75 -3.46 25.53
C ARG A 313 1.86 -2.83 26.63
N GLU A 314 2.22 -1.62 27.05
CA GLU A 314 1.46 -0.79 27.99
C GLU A 314 0.40 0.07 27.27
N HIS A 315 0.11 -0.21 26.00
CA HIS A 315 -0.86 0.51 25.19
C HIS A 315 -2.29 0.42 25.74
N HIS A 316 -3.12 1.38 25.36
CA HIS A 316 -4.54 1.38 25.74
C HIS A 316 -5.26 0.13 25.24
N ARG A 317 -6.29 -0.29 25.98
CA ARG A 317 -7.12 -1.46 25.62
C ARG A 317 -8.46 -0.98 25.09
N ALA A 318 -8.89 -1.59 23.98
CA ALA A 318 -10.21 -1.31 23.41
C ALA A 318 -11.30 -1.66 24.43
N THR A 319 -12.25 -0.74 24.62
CA THR A 319 -13.46 -1.03 25.38
C THR A 319 -14.39 -1.94 24.54
N GLY A 320 -15.46 -2.44 25.17
CA GLY A 320 -16.51 -3.16 24.45
C GLY A 320 -17.39 -2.25 23.57
N ASP A 321 -17.25 -0.93 23.69
CA ASP A 321 -18.11 0.04 23.03
C ASP A 321 -17.70 0.21 21.57
N ILE A 322 -18.64 -0.04 20.65
CA ILE A 322 -18.53 0.29 19.23
C ILE A 322 -19.60 1.32 18.91
N VAL A 323 -19.17 2.45 18.33
CA VAL A 323 -20.05 3.57 18.00
C VAL A 323 -20.23 3.64 16.50
N GLU A 324 -21.38 3.23 15.98
CA GLU A 324 -21.70 3.36 14.56
C GLU A 324 -22.37 4.70 14.24
N GLY A 325 -22.18 5.16 13.00
CA GLY A 325 -22.81 6.36 12.47
C GLY A 325 -23.00 6.28 10.95
N ARG A 326 -23.68 7.27 10.38
CA ARG A 326 -23.91 7.34 8.93
C ARG A 326 -22.64 7.78 8.19
N ASP A 327 -21.87 8.66 8.81
CA ASP A 327 -20.62 9.22 8.29
C ASP A 327 -19.57 9.34 9.41
N ILE A 328 -18.35 9.72 9.02
CA ILE A 328 -17.20 9.85 9.92
C ILE A 328 -17.43 10.97 10.95
N ASP A 329 -18.10 12.05 10.58
CA ASP A 329 -18.32 13.21 11.44
C ASP A 329 -19.30 12.87 12.56
N GLU A 330 -20.39 12.19 12.24
CA GLU A 330 -21.36 11.68 13.22
C GLU A 330 -20.70 10.72 14.21
N VAL A 331 -19.87 9.79 13.72
CA VAL A 331 -19.13 8.86 14.60
C VAL A 331 -18.18 9.64 15.52
N SER A 332 -17.44 10.61 14.98
CA SER A 332 -16.49 11.43 15.73
C SER A 332 -17.17 12.22 16.84
N GLN A 333 -18.30 12.86 16.55
CA GLN A 333 -19.09 13.61 17.53
C GLN A 333 -19.60 12.71 18.66
N ARG A 334 -20.14 11.53 18.32
CA ARG A 334 -20.63 10.56 19.32
C ARG A 334 -19.51 10.02 20.20
N LEU A 335 -18.35 9.74 19.61
CA LEU A 335 -17.15 9.32 20.36
C LEU A 335 -16.68 10.39 21.34
N ALA A 336 -16.68 11.67 20.93
CA ALA A 336 -16.28 12.78 21.81
C ALA A 336 -17.17 12.86 23.05
N VAL A 337 -18.50 12.80 22.87
CA VAL A 337 -19.46 12.77 23.99
C VAL A 337 -19.18 11.58 24.91
N ARG A 338 -18.96 10.40 24.34
CA ARG A 338 -18.70 9.18 25.11
C ARG A 338 -17.38 9.23 25.89
N MET A 339 -16.33 9.82 25.32
CA MET A 339 -15.06 10.04 26.01
C MET A 339 -15.23 10.95 27.24
N GLU A 340 -16.00 12.04 27.10
CA GLU A 340 -16.28 12.93 28.22
C GLU A 340 -17.08 12.23 29.33
N GLU A 341 -18.06 11.41 28.97
CA GLU A 341 -18.81 10.61 29.96
C GLU A 341 -17.90 9.66 30.74
N LEU A 342 -16.99 8.98 30.05
CA LEU A 342 -16.03 8.07 30.69
C LEU A 342 -15.12 8.84 31.66
N GLN A 343 -14.57 9.98 31.23
CA GLN A 343 -13.73 10.83 32.09
C GLN A 343 -14.50 11.41 33.28
N ARG A 344 -15.79 11.75 33.11
CA ARG A 344 -16.64 12.21 34.22
C ARG A 344 -16.96 11.08 35.20
N SER A 345 -17.13 9.84 34.71
CA SER A 345 -17.41 8.68 35.56
C SER A 345 -16.19 8.21 36.35
N ASP A 346 -15.00 8.30 35.75
CA ASP A 346 -13.74 7.95 36.39
C ASP A 346 -12.61 8.85 35.83
N ALA A 347 -12.20 9.82 36.64
CA ALA A 347 -11.16 10.79 36.27
C ALA A 347 -9.78 10.15 36.07
N THR A 348 -9.57 8.92 36.54
CA THR A 348 -8.33 8.15 36.37
C THR A 348 -8.21 7.51 34.99
N LEU A 349 -9.28 7.49 34.19
CA LEU A 349 -9.24 6.97 32.82
C LEU A 349 -8.58 7.98 31.87
N ASP A 350 -7.75 7.44 30.98
CA ASP A 350 -7.20 8.10 29.80
C ASP A 350 -7.86 7.49 28.55
N PRO A 351 -9.01 7.99 28.09
CA PRO A 351 -9.64 7.47 26.89
C PRO A 351 -9.03 8.07 25.61
N ILE A 352 -8.91 7.25 24.58
CA ILE A 352 -8.54 7.64 23.21
C ILE A 352 -9.62 7.11 22.27
N ALA A 353 -10.16 7.96 21.41
CA ALA A 353 -11.07 7.54 20.36
C ALA A 353 -10.34 7.29 19.04
N ASP A 354 -10.80 6.28 18.31
CA ASP A 354 -10.37 5.99 16.94
C ASP A 354 -11.60 5.81 16.06
N VAL A 355 -11.57 6.44 14.88
CA VAL A 355 -12.57 6.25 13.86
C VAL A 355 -12.02 5.34 12.78
N VAL A 356 -12.79 4.33 12.42
CA VAL A 356 -12.50 3.41 11.33
C VAL A 356 -13.50 3.69 10.22
N SER A 357 -13.00 4.16 9.10
CA SER A 357 -13.78 4.33 7.87
C SER A 357 -13.95 2.99 7.14
N ALA A 358 -14.76 3.01 6.08
CA ALA A 358 -14.73 1.91 5.11
C ALA A 358 -13.30 1.70 4.56
N PRO A 359 -12.96 0.47 4.12
CA PRO A 359 -11.73 0.22 3.39
C PRO A 359 -11.53 1.27 2.28
N PRO A 360 -10.35 1.92 2.19
CA PRO A 360 -10.06 2.85 1.10
C PRO A 360 -10.32 2.20 -0.26
N ASP A 361 -10.82 2.99 -1.20
CA ASP A 361 -11.10 2.57 -2.59
C ASP A 361 -11.95 1.30 -2.74
N LEU A 362 -12.81 0.98 -1.77
CA LEU A 362 -13.69 -0.18 -1.88
C LEU A 362 -14.57 -0.08 -3.13
N ASP A 363 -15.06 1.12 -3.44
CA ASP A 363 -15.84 1.41 -4.64
C ASP A 363 -14.99 1.45 -5.92
N ALA A 364 -13.68 1.71 -5.84
CA ALA A 364 -12.81 1.63 -7.02
C ALA A 364 -12.70 0.20 -7.55
N GLY A 365 -12.84 -0.81 -6.68
CA GLY A 365 -12.96 -2.20 -7.12
C GLY A 365 -14.23 -2.45 -7.95
N ALA A 366 -15.26 -1.64 -7.80
CA ALA A 366 -16.49 -1.77 -8.59
C ALA A 366 -16.36 -1.19 -10.00
N VAL A 367 -15.32 -0.39 -10.29
CA VAL A 367 -15.17 0.29 -11.60
C VAL A 367 -14.28 -0.44 -12.60
N LEU A 368 -13.72 -1.62 -12.25
CA LEU A 368 -12.95 -2.45 -13.19
C LEU A 368 -13.78 -2.71 -14.47
N PRO A 369 -13.28 -2.34 -15.66
CA PRO A 369 -13.95 -2.63 -16.92
C PRO A 369 -14.05 -4.14 -17.13
N VAL A 370 -15.26 -4.62 -17.43
CA VAL A 370 -15.56 -6.01 -17.79
C VAL A 370 -15.98 -6.02 -19.24
N GLN A 371 -15.18 -6.65 -20.09
CA GLN A 371 -15.50 -6.84 -21.50
C GLN A 371 -16.15 -8.22 -21.70
N ASP A 372 -17.30 -8.26 -22.38
CA ASP A 372 -17.93 -9.51 -22.78
C ASP A 372 -17.56 -9.96 -24.20
N GLU A 373 -18.06 -11.14 -24.59
CA GLU A 373 -17.73 -11.79 -25.86
C GLU A 373 -18.14 -10.97 -27.10
N ASN A 374 -19.06 -10.01 -26.95
CA ASN A 374 -19.49 -9.11 -28.03
C ASN A 374 -18.69 -7.79 -28.04
N GLY A 375 -17.74 -7.63 -27.12
CA GLY A 375 -16.96 -6.41 -26.94
C GLY A 375 -17.67 -5.34 -26.11
N GLU A 376 -18.86 -5.61 -25.54
CA GLU A 376 -19.56 -4.66 -24.68
C GLU A 376 -18.82 -4.52 -23.35
N VAL A 377 -18.60 -3.27 -22.91
CA VAL A 377 -17.87 -2.95 -21.68
C VAL A 377 -18.85 -2.50 -20.61
N ARG A 378 -18.82 -3.18 -19.45
CA ARG A 378 -19.58 -2.81 -18.24
C ARG A 378 -18.68 -2.76 -17.03
N LYS A 379 -19.05 -2.01 -16.00
CA LYS A 379 -18.27 -1.97 -14.75
C LYS A 379 -18.50 -3.24 -13.92
N LEU A 380 -17.46 -3.74 -13.24
CA LEU A 380 -17.56 -4.95 -12.42
C LEU A 380 -18.72 -4.89 -11.42
N GLY A 381 -18.96 -3.74 -10.78
CA GLY A 381 -20.07 -3.57 -9.84
C GLY A 381 -21.47 -3.69 -10.45
N GLN A 382 -21.61 -3.57 -11.78
CA GLN A 382 -22.87 -3.77 -12.50
C GLN A 382 -23.10 -5.25 -12.87
N VAL A 383 -22.02 -6.02 -13.01
CA VAL A 383 -22.06 -7.44 -13.43
C VAL A 383 -21.99 -8.37 -12.22
N SER A 384 -21.25 -7.98 -11.19
CA SER A 384 -21.01 -8.74 -9.97
C SER A 384 -22.20 -8.71 -9.02
N ALA A 385 -22.51 -9.86 -8.43
CA ALA A 385 -23.52 -9.96 -7.36
C ALA A 385 -23.00 -9.46 -6.00
N LEU A 386 -21.67 -9.34 -5.84
CA LEU A 386 -20.97 -9.06 -4.59
C LEU A 386 -20.38 -7.64 -4.53
N VAL A 387 -19.51 -7.29 -5.48
CA VAL A 387 -18.60 -6.13 -5.37
C VAL A 387 -19.36 -4.80 -5.26
N GLY A 388 -20.47 -4.64 -5.98
CA GLY A 388 -21.32 -3.44 -5.90
C GLY A 388 -22.10 -3.28 -4.58
N ARG A 389 -22.06 -4.29 -3.70
CA ARG A 389 -22.85 -4.35 -2.46
C ARG A 389 -21.99 -4.45 -1.19
N LEU A 390 -20.67 -4.57 -1.31
CA LEU A 390 -19.78 -4.50 -0.15
C LEU A 390 -19.86 -3.11 0.48
N ARG A 391 -20.30 -3.05 1.73
CA ARG A 391 -20.46 -1.80 2.49
C ARG A 391 -19.95 -2.02 3.91
N VAL A 392 -19.22 -1.04 4.43
CA VAL A 392 -18.84 -0.94 5.84
C VAL A 392 -19.34 0.41 6.31
N ARG A 393 -20.22 0.42 7.31
CA ARG A 393 -20.58 1.67 7.98
C ARG A 393 -19.37 2.16 8.77
N PRO A 394 -19.05 3.46 8.73
CA PRO A 394 -18.05 4.02 9.63
C PRO A 394 -18.40 3.67 11.07
N PHE A 395 -17.39 3.26 11.83
CA PHE A 395 -17.56 2.94 13.23
C PHE A 395 -16.38 3.44 14.06
N GLY A 396 -16.67 3.70 15.32
CA GLY A 396 -15.75 4.24 16.30
C GLY A 396 -15.42 3.21 17.37
N ARG A 397 -14.19 3.28 17.89
CA ARG A 397 -13.77 2.54 19.08
C ARG A 397 -13.18 3.52 20.09
N ILE A 398 -13.36 3.20 21.36
CA ILE A 398 -12.66 3.88 22.45
C ILE A 398 -11.66 2.89 23.05
N TYR A 399 -10.46 3.39 23.34
CA TYR A 399 -9.42 2.68 24.06
C TYR A 399 -9.21 3.38 25.39
N CYS A 400 -9.03 2.63 26.46
CA CYS A 400 -8.74 3.21 27.78
C CYS A 400 -7.45 2.62 28.36
N ALA A 401 -6.73 3.47 29.07
CA ALA A 401 -5.67 3.10 30.01
C ALA A 401 -5.95 3.80 31.34
N SER A 402 -5.40 3.26 32.44
CA SER A 402 -5.47 3.94 33.73
C SER A 402 -4.27 4.86 33.89
N LYS A 403 -4.51 6.12 34.27
CA LYS A 403 -3.48 7.14 34.53
C LYS A 403 -2.50 6.74 35.64
N SER A 404 -2.90 5.85 36.56
CA SER A 404 -2.08 5.42 37.70
C SER A 404 -1.06 4.32 37.37
N VAL A 405 -1.15 3.66 36.21
CA VAL A 405 -0.29 2.49 35.86
C VAL A 405 1.12 2.90 35.41
N VAL A 406 1.41 4.20 35.29
CA VAL A 406 2.77 4.69 35.01
C VAL A 406 3.63 4.78 36.28
N SER A 407 3.06 4.62 37.48
CA SER A 407 3.85 4.49 38.71
C SER A 407 4.23 3.04 38.96
N ASP A 408 5.40 2.65 38.43
CA ASP A 408 6.27 1.56 38.92
C ASP A 408 5.59 0.36 39.63
N GLN A 409 4.67 -0.32 38.96
CA GLN A 409 4.26 -1.68 39.38
C GLN A 409 4.62 -2.69 38.32
N VAL A 410 5.79 -3.28 38.53
CA VAL A 410 6.23 -4.56 37.98
C VAL A 410 5.19 -5.61 38.40
N PHE A 411 4.48 -6.19 37.43
CA PHE A 411 3.76 -7.45 37.61
C PHE A 411 4.59 -8.60 37.05
#